data_AF-A0A1Q9VZ73-F1
#
_entry.id   AF-A0A1Q9VZ73-F1
#
_cell.length_a   1.000
_cell.length_b   1.000
_cell.length_c   1.000
_cell.angle_alpha   90.00
_cell.angle_beta   90.00
_cell.angle_gamma   90.00
#
_symmetry.space_group_name_H-M   'P 1'
#
loop_
_entity.id
_entity.type
_entity.pdbx_description
1 polymer ?
#
loop_
_entity_poly.entity_id
_entity_poly.type
_entity_poly.pdbx_seq_one_letter_code
_entity_poly.pdbx_strand_id
1 'polypeptide(L)'
;MSLKKAPVGKFGPKTPLAAGSTQQERSVREGFAQPSDRMKKLTVQFDATLHSELKQIAASEGTTMREILERLATDYVDTHRDRLR
;
A
#
# COMPACT_ATOMS: atom_id res chain seq x y z
N MET A 1 -20.70 11.50 53.36
CA MET A 1 -21.07 11.97 52.00
C MET A 1 -21.29 10.74 51.14
N SER A 2 -22.55 10.39 50.88
CA SER A 2 -22.96 9.10 50.33
C SER A 2 -23.13 9.18 48.81
N LEU A 3 -22.53 8.22 48.09
CA LEU A 3 -22.64 8.07 46.64
C LEU A 3 -24.07 7.80 46.18
N LYS A 4 -24.50 8.40 45.05
CA LYS A 4 -25.42 7.75 44.11
C LYS A 4 -25.00 8.00 42.66
N LYS A 5 -24.50 6.92 42.05
CA LYS A 5 -24.17 6.74 40.63
C LYS A 5 -25.42 6.95 39.76
N ALA A 6 -25.23 7.58 38.61
CA ALA A 6 -26.22 7.70 37.55
C ALA A 6 -26.58 6.31 36.95
N PRO A 7 -27.84 6.12 36.48
CA PRO A 7 -28.36 4.81 36.12
C PRO A 7 -27.75 4.25 34.83
N VAL A 8 -27.28 3.01 34.95
CA VAL A 8 -26.79 2.13 33.89
C VAL A 8 -27.89 1.94 32.85
N GLY A 9 -27.61 2.32 31.60
CA GLY A 9 -28.49 2.10 30.47
C GLY A 9 -28.90 0.64 30.38
N LYS A 10 -30.22 0.41 30.28
CA LYS A 10 -30.86 -0.89 30.13
C LYS A 10 -30.38 -1.54 28.83
N PHE A 11 -29.45 -2.49 28.93
CA PHE A 11 -29.18 -3.44 27.88
C PHE A 11 -30.40 -4.37 27.75
N GLY A 12 -30.99 -4.41 26.55
CA GLY A 12 -32.14 -5.25 26.23
C GLY A 12 -31.87 -6.75 26.42
N PRO A 13 -32.92 -7.59 26.31
CA PRO A 13 -32.84 -9.00 26.63
C PRO A 13 -31.78 -9.72 25.77
N LYS A 14 -30.83 -10.38 26.44
CA LYS A 14 -29.83 -11.25 25.82
C LYS A 14 -30.52 -12.55 25.40
N THR A 15 -30.90 -12.65 24.13
CA THR A 15 -31.31 -13.92 23.53
C THR A 15 -30.06 -14.82 23.39
N PRO A 16 -30.01 -16.01 24.00
CA PRO A 16 -28.93 -16.96 23.72
C PRO A 16 -29.12 -17.50 22.30
N LEU A 17 -28.30 -17.05 21.35
CA LEU A 17 -28.21 -17.70 20.05
C LEU A 17 -27.67 -19.12 20.27
N ALA A 18 -28.48 -20.10 19.89
CA ALA A 18 -28.15 -21.50 19.89
C ALA A 18 -26.84 -21.74 19.13
N ALA A 19 -25.96 -22.55 19.73
CA ALA A 19 -24.74 -23.04 19.10
C ALA A 19 -25.12 -23.87 17.86
N GLY A 20 -25.06 -23.23 16.70
CA GLY A 20 -25.38 -23.83 15.41
C GLY A 20 -24.23 -23.62 14.44
N SER A 21 -23.73 -24.74 13.93
CA SER A 21 -22.87 -24.89 12.75
C SER A 21 -21.46 -24.30 12.85
N THR A 22 -20.50 -25.22 12.90
CA THR A 22 -19.09 -25.06 12.52
C THR A 22 -19.00 -24.53 11.09
N GLN A 23 -19.18 -23.23 10.92
CA GLN A 23 -18.89 -22.55 9.68
C GLN A 23 -17.36 -22.52 9.59
N GLN A 24 -16.81 -23.30 8.65
CA GLN A 24 -15.39 -23.29 8.30
C GLN A 24 -14.88 -21.86 8.35
N GLU A 25 -14.02 -21.58 9.33
CA GLU A 25 -13.23 -20.36 9.35
C GLU A 25 -12.38 -20.38 8.09
N ARG A 26 -12.86 -19.73 7.02
CA ARG A 26 -11.96 -19.28 5.95
C ARG A 26 -10.90 -18.48 6.67
N SER A 27 -9.71 -19.05 6.66
CA SER A 27 -8.60 -18.64 7.47
C SER A 27 -8.42 -17.14 7.32
N VAL A 28 -8.38 -16.41 8.43
CA VAL A 28 -8.05 -14.98 8.49
C VAL A 28 -6.78 -14.65 7.68
N ARG A 29 -5.95 -15.65 7.38
CA ARG A 29 -4.80 -15.61 6.47
C ARG A 29 -5.09 -15.18 5.03
N GLU A 30 -6.29 -15.38 4.48
CA GLU A 30 -6.60 -14.96 3.10
C GLU A 30 -6.74 -13.42 2.97
N GLY A 31 -7.13 -12.73 4.05
CA GLY A 31 -7.21 -11.27 4.09
C GLY A 31 -5.86 -10.57 4.25
N PHE A 32 -4.81 -11.32 4.57
CA PHE A 32 -3.42 -10.86 4.69
C PHE A 32 -2.53 -11.44 3.58
N ALA A 33 -3.09 -11.66 2.39
CA ALA A 33 -2.28 -11.78 1.19
C ALA A 33 -1.54 -10.44 1.03
N GLN A 34 -0.35 -10.36 1.62
CA GLN A 34 0.55 -9.24 1.44
C GLN A 34 0.73 -9.08 -0.06
N PRO A 35 0.36 -7.93 -0.67
CA PRO A 35 0.61 -7.74 -2.08
C PRO A 35 2.11 -8.01 -2.27
N SER A 36 2.42 -8.91 -3.21
CA SER A 36 3.80 -9.19 -3.60
C SER A 36 4.32 -8.02 -4.42
N ASP A 37 4.26 -6.84 -3.82
CA ASP A 37 4.71 -5.59 -4.39
C ASP A 37 6.25 -5.65 -4.35
N ARG A 38 6.81 -6.28 -5.38
CA ARG A 38 8.26 -6.37 -5.61
C ARG A 38 8.86 -5.00 -5.96
N MET A 39 8.05 -3.94 -5.98
CA MET A 39 8.51 -2.58 -6.22
C MET A 39 9.32 -2.08 -5.02
N LYS A 40 10.57 -1.71 -5.27
CA LYS A 40 11.44 -1.08 -4.28
C LYS A 40 11.49 0.41 -4.52
N LYS A 41 11.39 1.19 -3.45
CA LYS A 41 11.60 2.64 -3.50
C LYS A 41 13.09 2.94 -3.44
N LEU A 42 13.53 3.84 -4.30
CA LEU A 42 14.89 4.37 -4.32
C LEU A 42 14.82 5.90 -4.23
N THR A 43 15.72 6.49 -3.44
CA THR A 43 15.93 7.95 -3.42
C THR A 43 17.34 8.22 -3.96
N VAL A 44 17.44 9.11 -4.94
CA VAL A 44 18.69 9.52 -5.58
C VAL A 44 18.79 11.04 -5.58
N GLN A 45 20.02 11.55 -5.66
CA GLN A 45 20.27 12.98 -5.81
C GLN A 45 20.58 13.29 -7.28
N PHE A 46 19.99 14.36 -7.79
CA PHE A 46 20.25 14.91 -9.11
C PHE A 46 20.68 16.36 -9.00
N ASP A 47 21.34 16.87 -10.04
CA ASP A 47 21.52 18.31 -10.20
C ASP A 47 20.15 19.03 -10.21
N ALA A 48 20.10 20.21 -9.60
CA ALA A 48 18.86 20.96 -9.43
C ALA A 48 18.27 21.45 -10.78
N THR A 49 19.13 21.76 -11.74
CA THR A 49 18.74 22.18 -13.09
C THR A 49 18.14 21.00 -13.82
N LEU A 50 18.84 19.85 -13.81
CA LEU A 50 18.36 18.62 -14.42
C LEU A 50 17.01 18.18 -13.84
N HIS A 51 16.84 18.25 -12.52
CA HIS A 51 15.56 17.94 -11.88
C HIS A 51 14.44 18.88 -12.36
N SER A 52 14.75 20.18 -12.53
CA SER A 52 13.78 21.18 -13.00
C SER A 52 13.38 20.95 -14.46
N GLU A 53 14.34 20.66 -15.33
CA GLU A 53 14.12 20.33 -16.74
C GLU A 53 13.30 19.04 -16.88
N LEU A 54 13.68 17.99 -16.16
CA LEU A 54 12.96 16.72 -16.16
C LEU A 54 11.49 16.89 -15.73
N LYS A 55 11.25 17.76 -14.74
CA LYS A 55 9.89 18.09 -14.29
C LYS A 55 9.08 18.80 -15.37
N GLN A 56 9.68 19.73 -16.11
CA GLN A 56 9.00 20.44 -17.21
C GLN A 56 8.67 19.48 -18.36
N ILE A 57 9.61 18.61 -18.73
CA ILE A 57 9.40 17.58 -19.76
C ILE A 57 8.24 16.67 -19.36
N ALA A 58 8.26 16.13 -18.14
CA ALA A 58 7.20 15.26 -17.64
C ALA A 58 5.82 15.94 -17.73
N ALA A 59 5.73 17.21 -17.34
CA ALA A 59 4.50 17.99 -17.45
C ALA A 59 4.04 18.18 -18.89
N SER A 60 4.97 18.44 -19.83
CA SER A 60 4.65 18.63 -21.24
C SER A 60 4.17 17.34 -21.93
N GLU A 61 4.69 16.19 -21.50
CA GLU A 61 4.34 14.87 -22.04
C GLU A 61 3.11 14.25 -21.34
N GLY A 62 2.60 14.88 -20.28
CA GLY A 62 1.49 14.34 -19.49
C GLY A 62 1.84 13.07 -18.70
N THR A 63 3.13 12.90 -18.36
CA THR A 63 3.65 11.74 -17.61
C THR A 63 4.28 12.19 -16.28
N THR A 64 4.76 11.24 -15.48
CA THR A 64 5.47 11.50 -14.24
C THR A 64 6.97 11.27 -14.39
N MET A 65 7.78 11.99 -13.62
CA MET A 65 9.23 11.73 -13.58
C MET A 65 9.56 10.27 -13.22
N ARG A 66 8.72 9.63 -12.39
CA ARG A 66 8.86 8.21 -12.04
C ARG A 66 8.78 7.32 -13.28
N GLU A 67 7.76 7.52 -14.12
CA GLU A 67 7.57 6.71 -15.34
C GLU A 67 8.72 6.91 -16.32
N ILE A 68 9.21 8.14 -16.48
CA ILE A 68 10.37 8.43 -17.32
C ILE A 68 11.60 7.68 -16.80
N LEU A 69 11.88 7.77 -15.48
CA LEU A 69 13.02 7.10 -14.87
C LEU A 69 12.91 5.57 -14.91
N GLU A 70 11.72 5.01 -14.72
CA GLU A 70 11.46 3.57 -14.85
C GLU A 70 11.70 3.07 -16.27
N ARG A 71 11.27 3.84 -17.29
CA ARG A 71 11.54 3.53 -18.69
C ARG A 71 13.05 3.55 -18.98
N LEU A 72 13.74 4.63 -18.61
CA LEU A 72 15.18 4.76 -18.82
C LEU A 72 15.97 3.65 -18.11
N ALA A 73 15.60 3.29 -16.89
CA ALA A 73 16.23 2.19 -16.16
C ALA A 73 16.00 0.84 -16.85
N THR A 74 14.78 0.60 -17.35
CA THR A 74 14.43 -0.62 -18.08
C THR A 74 15.25 -0.74 -19.36
N ASP A 75 15.25 0.31 -20.19
CA ASP A 75 15.98 0.35 -21.46
C ASP A 75 17.48 0.17 -21.24
N TYR A 76 18.04 0.80 -20.20
CA TYR A 76 19.45 0.66 -19.86
C TYR A 76 19.82 -0.78 -19.45
N VAL A 77 18.98 -1.41 -18.61
CA VAL A 77 19.20 -2.80 -18.18
C VAL A 77 19.04 -3.77 -19.34
N ASP A 78 18.00 -3.62 -20.16
CA ASP A 78 17.78 -4.52 -21.29
C ASP A 78 18.90 -4.42 -22.32
N THR A 79 19.41 -3.21 -22.59
CA THR A 79 20.57 -2.98 -23.47
C THR A 79 21.84 -3.67 -22.95
N HIS A 80 21.98 -3.81 -21.63
CA HIS A 80 23.19 -4.35 -20.99
C HIS A 80 23.02 -5.76 -20.44
N ARG A 81 21.85 -6.38 -20.65
CA ARG A 81 21.50 -7.67 -20.03
C ARG A 81 22.47 -8.78 -20.38
N ASP A 82 23.00 -8.79 -21.60
CA ASP A 82 23.97 -9.80 -22.05
C ASP A 82 25.32 -9.72 -21.32
N ARG A 83 25.67 -8.56 -20.74
CA ARG A 83 26.90 -8.40 -19.93
C ARG A 83 26.77 -8.96 -18.51
N LEU A 84 25.55 -9.33 -18.10
CA LEU A 84 25.25 -9.86 -16.77
C LEU A 84 25.15 -11.40 -16.76
N ARG A 85 25.38 -12.06 -17.90
CA ARG A 85 25.40 -13.52 -18.06
C ARG A 85 26.82 -14.01 -18.27
#